data_AF-A0A3G8WWG2-F1
#
_entry.id   AF-A0A3G8WWG2-F1
#
_cell.length_a   1.000
_cell.length_b   1.000
_cell.length_c   1.000
_cell.angle_alpha   90.00
_cell.angle_beta   90.00
_cell.angle_gamma   90.00
#
_symmetry.space_group_name_H-M   'P 1'
#
loop_
_entity.id
_entity.type
_entity.pdbx_description
1 polymer ?
#
loop_
_entity_poly.entity_id
_entity_poly.type
_entity_poly.pdbx_seq_one_letter_code
_entity_poly.pdbx_strand_id
1 'polypeptide(L)'
;MQGILVPISLFLGAFAMVFGIRYLSNKEKMAMIERGIDPGLSKSTPKPFLSLKFGLLLVGFGLGLLVALFTVRGLFGSDMNHTEESQSVAIYFGCIGIFGGLGLIVSYVIEKKWLDRETLK
;
A
#
# COMPACT_ATOMS: atom_id res chain seq x y z
N MET A 1 -6.81 31.40 -19.06
CA MET A 1 -7.91 30.49 -19.42
C MET A 1 -7.50 29.02 -19.51
N GLN A 2 -6.24 28.67 -19.84
CA GLN A 2 -5.79 27.27 -19.98
C GLN A 2 -5.63 26.52 -18.64
N GLY A 3 -5.35 27.21 -17.53
CA GLY A 3 -5.15 26.57 -16.21
C GLY A 3 -6.40 25.96 -15.57
N ILE A 4 -7.61 26.34 -16.03
CA ILE A 4 -8.88 25.80 -15.50
C ILE A 4 -9.30 24.51 -16.23
N LEU A 5 -8.84 24.30 -17.46
CA LEU A 5 -9.22 23.15 -18.29
C LEU A 5 -8.58 21.85 -17.80
N VAL A 6 -7.35 21.95 -17.28
CA VAL A 6 -6.57 20.81 -16.75
C VAL A 6 -7.29 20.12 -15.59
N PRO A 7 -7.70 20.82 -14.50
CA PRO A 7 -8.42 20.15 -13.42
C PRO A 7 -9.78 19.60 -13.88
N ILE A 8 -10.52 20.33 -14.72
CA ILE A 8 -11.84 19.90 -15.20
C ILE A 8 -11.75 18.59 -15.99
N SER A 9 -10.83 18.51 -16.95
CA SER A 9 -10.63 17.28 -17.75
C SER A 9 -10.13 16.10 -16.90
N LEU A 10 -9.30 16.37 -15.88
CA LEU A 10 -8.81 15.34 -14.96
C LEU A 10 -9.94 14.79 -14.08
N PHE A 11 -10.79 15.66 -13.52
CA PHE A 11 -11.96 15.23 -12.74
C PHE A 11 -12.97 14.47 -13.60
N LEU A 12 -13.24 14.94 -14.82
CA LEU A 12 -14.15 14.26 -15.74
C LEU A 12 -13.61 12.87 -16.15
N GLY A 13 -12.31 12.79 -16.44
CA GLY A 13 -11.63 11.55 -16.79
C GLY A 13 -11.60 10.54 -15.64
N ALA A 14 -11.31 11.00 -14.42
CA ALA A 14 -11.37 10.16 -13.23
C ALA A 14 -12.78 9.63 -12.97
N PHE A 15 -13.81 10.49 -13.10
CA PHE A 15 -15.19 10.06 -12.94
C PHE A 15 -15.63 9.06 -14.01
N ALA A 16 -15.28 9.31 -15.27
CA ALA A 16 -15.55 8.40 -16.39
C ALA A 16 -14.84 7.04 -16.20
N MET A 17 -13.60 7.03 -15.71
CA MET A 17 -12.85 5.82 -15.41
C MET A 17 -13.52 5.01 -14.29
N VAL A 18 -13.86 5.65 -13.18
CA VAL A 18 -14.54 4.98 -12.05
C VAL A 18 -15.88 4.41 -12.50
N PHE A 19 -16.66 5.18 -13.26
CA PHE A 19 -17.93 4.72 -13.83
C PHE A 19 -17.73 3.55 -14.79
N GLY A 20 -16.74 3.61 -15.68
CA GLY A 20 -16.41 2.55 -16.63
C GLY A 20 -16.05 1.23 -15.94
N ILE A 21 -15.18 1.28 -14.92
CA ILE A 21 -14.82 0.10 -14.13
C ILE A 21 -16.06 -0.49 -13.44
N ARG A 22 -16.93 0.35 -12.88
CA ARG A 22 -18.15 -0.11 -12.20
C ARG A 22 -19.16 -0.74 -13.17
N TYR A 23 -19.34 -0.13 -14.33
CA TYR A 23 -20.26 -0.59 -15.36
C TYR A 23 -19.82 -1.95 -15.93
N LEU A 24 -18.54 -2.09 -16.28
CA LEU A 24 -17.95 -3.34 -16.76
C LEU A 24 -18.02 -4.43 -15.70
N SER A 25 -17.65 -4.12 -14.45
CA SER A 25 -17.75 -5.08 -13.34
C SER A 25 -19.19 -5.55 -13.08
N ASN A 26 -20.20 -4.72 -13.37
CA ASN A 26 -21.60 -5.12 -13.23
C ASN A 26 -22.07 -6.02 -14.39
N LYS A 27 -21.63 -5.73 -15.62
CA LYS A 27 -21.87 -6.59 -16.78
C LYS A 27 -21.21 -7.97 -16.64
N GLU A 28 -19.98 -8.02 -16.14
CA GLU A 28 -19.28 -9.28 -15.87
C GLU A 28 -20.04 -10.15 -14.86
N LYS A 29 -20.59 -9.55 -13.81
CA LYS A 29 -21.40 -10.28 -12.81
C LYS A 29 -22.67 -10.87 -13.40
N MET A 30 -23.37 -10.12 -14.27
CA MET A 30 -24.55 -10.62 -14.96
C MET A 30 -24.20 -11.78 -15.91
N ALA A 31 -23.11 -11.63 -16.67
CA ALA A 31 -22.64 -12.67 -17.58
C ALA A 31 -22.10 -13.94 -16.88
N MET A 32 -21.73 -13.85 -15.59
CA MET A 32 -21.42 -15.01 -14.75
C MET A 32 -22.69 -15.73 -14.29
N ILE A 33 -23.72 -14.99 -13.84
CA ILE A 33 -25.02 -15.54 -13.44
C ILE A 33 -25.68 -16.28 -14.62
N GLU A 34 -25.64 -15.69 -15.81
CA GLU A 34 -26.16 -16.30 -17.05
C GLU A 34 -25.41 -17.59 -17.45
N ARG A 35 -24.14 -17.72 -17.05
CA ARG A 35 -23.33 -18.93 -17.25
C ARG A 35 -23.46 -19.95 -16.11
N GLY A 36 -24.37 -19.72 -15.15
CA GLY A 36 -24.58 -20.59 -13.99
C GLY A 36 -23.46 -20.52 -12.96
N ILE A 37 -22.58 -19.52 -13.03
CA ILE A 37 -21.50 -19.29 -12.07
C ILE A 37 -22.01 -18.28 -11.05
N ASP A 38 -22.11 -18.70 -9.79
CA ASP A 38 -22.60 -17.85 -8.71
C ASP A 38 -21.54 -16.80 -8.32
N PRO A 39 -21.73 -15.50 -8.63
CA PRO A 39 -20.72 -14.46 -8.39
C PRO A 39 -20.52 -14.17 -6.90
N GLY A 40 -21.40 -14.70 -6.04
CA GLY A 40 -21.32 -14.62 -4.59
C GLY A 40 -20.28 -15.55 -3.96
N LEU A 41 -19.99 -16.71 -4.56
CA LEU A 41 -19.01 -17.66 -4.01
C LEU A 41 -17.58 -17.11 -4.04
N SER A 42 -17.24 -16.30 -5.06
CA SER A 42 -15.91 -15.69 -5.16
C SER A 42 -15.65 -14.60 -4.11
N LYS A 43 -16.68 -14.11 -3.41
CA LYS A 43 -16.54 -13.10 -2.33
C LYS A 43 -16.36 -13.71 -0.94
N SER A 44 -16.56 -15.02 -0.79
CA SER A 44 -16.58 -15.68 0.51
C SER A 44 -15.20 -16.07 1.05
N THR A 45 -14.11 -15.80 0.33
CA THR A 45 -12.81 -15.74 1.00
C THR A 45 -12.69 -14.31 1.52
N PRO A 46 -13.00 -14.02 2.80
CA PRO A 46 -12.60 -12.75 3.37
C PRO A 46 -11.13 -12.60 3.01
N LYS A 47 -10.69 -11.49 2.41
CA LYS A 47 -9.25 -11.25 2.22
C LYS A 47 -8.72 -10.89 3.60
N PRO A 48 -8.38 -11.86 4.46
CA PRO A 48 -8.43 -11.66 5.91
C PRO A 48 -7.28 -10.78 6.40
N PHE A 49 -6.38 -10.39 5.50
CA PHE A 49 -5.09 -9.82 5.87
C PHE A 49 -4.79 -8.50 5.17
N LEU A 50 -5.76 -7.85 4.50
CA LEU A 50 -5.50 -6.53 3.90
C LEU A 50 -5.16 -5.51 5.01
N SER A 51 -5.92 -5.52 6.10
CA SER A 51 -5.64 -4.73 7.30
C SER A 51 -4.30 -5.09 7.95
N LEU A 52 -3.91 -6.38 7.93
CA LEU A 52 -2.64 -6.85 8.48
C LEU A 52 -1.44 -6.36 7.64
N LYS A 53 -1.55 -6.40 6.30
CA LYS A 53 -0.54 -5.86 5.36
C LYS A 53 -0.33 -4.36 5.58
N PHE A 54 -1.41 -3.59 5.66
CA PHE A 54 -1.32 -2.14 5.89
C PHE A 54 -0.85 -1.82 7.31
N GLY A 55 -1.27 -2.57 8.32
CA GLY A 55 -0.81 -2.40 9.69
C GLY A 55 0.69 -2.63 9.83
N LEU A 56 1.21 -3.71 9.26
CA LEU A 56 2.63 -4.05 9.35
C LEU A 56 3.52 -3.14 8.48
N LEU A 57 3.00 -2.65 7.35
CA LEU A 57 3.62 -1.58 6.58
C LEU A 57 3.72 -0.30 7.42
N LEU A 58 2.63 0.14 8.05
CA LEU A 58 2.61 1.35 8.88
C LEU A 58 3.59 1.25 10.06
N VAL A 59 3.67 0.07 10.70
CA VAL A 59 4.64 -0.21 11.76
C VAL A 59 6.08 -0.13 11.23
N GLY A 60 6.36 -0.71 10.06
CA GLY A 60 7.66 -0.61 9.40
C GLY A 60 8.04 0.84 9.08
N PHE A 61 7.09 1.65 8.59
CA PHE A 61 7.31 3.07 8.31
C PHE A 61 7.61 3.87 9.59
N GLY A 62 6.86 3.63 10.67
CA GLY A 62 7.07 4.28 11.96
C GLY A 62 8.40 3.92 12.60
N LEU A 63 8.75 2.63 12.65
CA LEU A 63 10.05 2.17 13.15
C LEU A 63 11.20 2.67 12.29
N GLY A 64 11.06 2.64 10.96
CA GLY A 64 12.05 3.15 10.02
C GLY A 64 12.36 4.63 10.24
N LEU A 65 11.35 5.46 10.49
CA LEU A 65 11.53 6.88 10.81
C LEU A 65 12.23 7.09 12.16
N LEU A 66 11.85 6.35 13.20
CA LEU A 66 12.49 6.47 14.52
C LEU A 66 13.97 6.05 14.46
N VAL A 67 14.28 4.96 13.77
CA VAL A 67 15.65 4.50 13.56
C VAL A 67 16.45 5.50 12.72
N ALA A 68 15.85 6.05 11.66
CA ALA A 68 16.49 7.09 10.85
C ALA A 68 16.83 8.32 11.68
N LEU A 69 15.89 8.80 12.50
CA LEU A 69 16.09 9.95 13.37
C LEU A 69 17.25 9.70 14.36
N PHE A 70 17.29 8.52 14.98
CA PHE A 70 18.38 8.16 15.90
C PHE A 70 19.72 8.06 15.18
N THR A 71 19.74 7.48 13.98
CA THR A 71 20.93 7.33 13.14
C THR A 71 21.48 8.69 12.71
N VAL A 72 20.62 9.58 12.20
CA VAL A 72 21.02 10.95 11.81
C VAL A 72 21.54 11.73 13.01
N ARG A 73 20.85 11.65 14.16
CA ARG A 73 21.25 12.36 15.38
C ARG A 73 22.55 11.82 15.98
N GLY A 74 22.81 10.52 15.85
CA GLY A 74 24.03 9.86 16.31
C GLY A 74 25.23 10.06 15.37
N LEU A 75 25.01 10.14 14.06
CA LEU A 75 26.09 10.37 13.08
C LEU A 75 26.50 11.83 12.95
N PHE A 76 25.53 12.77 12.92
CA PHE A 76 25.82 14.18 12.61
C PHE A 76 25.91 15.09 13.84
N GLY A 77 25.54 14.62 15.04
CA GLY A 77 25.57 15.45 16.25
C GLY A 77 24.73 16.74 16.12
N SER A 78 24.93 17.70 17.04
CA SER A 78 24.18 18.97 17.06
C SER A 78 24.64 20.00 16.01
N ASP A 79 25.75 19.74 15.29
CA ASP A 79 26.33 20.65 14.30
C ASP A 79 25.95 20.21 12.88
N MET A 80 24.76 20.59 12.43
CA MET A 80 24.30 20.35 11.06
C MET A 80 24.81 21.46 10.13
N ASN A 81 25.80 21.16 9.29
CA ASN A 81 26.17 22.01 8.16
C ASN A 81 25.21 21.79 6.98
N HIS A 82 25.03 22.81 6.13
CA HIS A 82 24.13 22.79 4.95
C HIS A 82 24.40 21.64 3.96
N THR A 83 25.61 21.08 3.94
CA THR A 83 25.97 19.94 3.07
C THR A 83 25.43 18.61 3.60
N GLU A 84 25.24 18.51 4.91
CA GLU A 84 24.83 17.28 5.61
C GLU A 84 23.30 17.08 5.60
N GLU A 85 22.54 18.14 5.27
CA GLU A 85 21.08 18.09 5.16
C GLU A 85 20.66 17.10 4.06
N SER A 86 21.36 17.08 2.92
CA SER A 86 21.07 16.14 1.82
C SER A 86 21.40 14.68 2.17
N GLN A 87 22.45 14.45 2.97
CA GLN A 87 22.81 13.12 3.47
C GLN A 87 21.73 12.58 4.43
N SER A 88 21.21 13.46 5.29
CA SER A 88 20.14 13.10 6.23
C SER A 88 18.88 12.63 5.52
N VAL A 89 18.47 13.30 4.43
CA VAL A 89 17.29 12.94 3.62
C VAL A 89 17.42 11.54 3.02
N ALA A 90 18.60 11.20 2.48
CA ALA A 90 18.87 9.87 1.94
C ALA A 90 18.73 8.78 3.01
N ILE A 91 19.17 9.05 4.25
CA ILE A 91 19.03 8.11 5.37
C ILE A 91 17.56 7.92 5.75
N TYR A 92 16.76 8.99 5.80
CA TYR A 92 15.32 8.90 6.07
C TYR A 92 14.60 8.05 5.02
N PHE A 93 14.80 8.35 3.73
CA PHE A 93 14.17 7.58 2.65
C PHE A 93 14.66 6.13 2.61
N GLY A 94 15.96 5.90 2.84
CA GLY A 94 16.54 4.56 2.87
C GLY A 94 16.00 3.70 4.01
N CYS A 95 16.01 4.20 5.25
CA CYS A 95 15.49 3.49 6.41
C CYS A 95 13.99 3.23 6.28
N ILE A 96 13.21 4.21 5.84
CA ILE A 96 11.78 4.04 5.59
C ILE A 96 11.51 2.95 4.55
N GLY A 97 12.23 2.95 3.43
CA GLY A 97 12.06 1.96 2.37
C GLY A 97 12.41 0.54 2.83
N ILE A 98 13.53 0.39 3.55
CA ILE A 98 13.98 -0.91 4.07
C ILE A 98 13.02 -1.44 5.15
N PHE A 99 12.70 -0.64 6.16
CA PHE A 99 11.83 -1.09 7.24
C PHE A 99 10.37 -1.25 6.80
N GLY A 100 9.88 -0.39 5.90
CA GLY A 100 8.57 -0.57 5.27
C GLY A 100 8.51 -1.85 4.43
N GLY A 101 9.56 -2.14 3.66
CA GLY A 101 9.68 -3.39 2.90
C GLY A 101 9.76 -4.64 3.79
N LEU A 102 10.57 -4.60 4.85
CA LEU A 102 10.64 -5.68 5.85
C LEU A 102 9.28 -5.92 6.52
N GLY A 103 8.55 -4.85 6.89
CA GLY A 103 7.20 -4.95 7.42
C GLY A 103 6.26 -5.70 6.48
N LEU A 104 6.33 -5.46 5.17
CA LEU A 104 5.54 -6.19 4.17
C LEU A 104 5.96 -7.66 4.03
N ILE A 105 7.27 -7.95 4.05
CA ILE A 105 7.79 -9.33 3.96
C ILE A 105 7.30 -10.15 5.17
N VAL A 106 7.39 -9.60 6.38
CA VAL A 106 6.90 -10.27 7.59
C VAL A 106 5.40 -10.53 7.50
N SER A 107 4.63 -9.61 6.90
CA SER A 107 3.18 -9.78 6.73
C SER A 107 2.88 -10.98 5.83
N TYR A 108 3.67 -11.16 4.77
CA TYR A 108 3.52 -12.30 3.87
C TYR A 108 3.87 -13.63 4.55
N VAL A 109 4.93 -13.66 5.37
CA VAL A 109 5.32 -14.88 6.11
C VAL A 109 4.27 -15.26 7.14
N ILE A 110 3.70 -14.30 7.87
CA ILE A 110 2.63 -14.55 8.85
C ILE A 110 1.37 -15.08 8.14
N GLU A 111 0.98 -14.44 7.03
CA GLU A 111 -0.16 -14.87 6.20
C GLU A 111 0.03 -16.29 5.67
N LYS A 112 1.20 -16.60 5.10
CA LYS A 112 1.54 -17.95 4.61
C LYS A 112 1.45 -18.99 5.72
N LYS A 113 2.00 -18.70 6.91
CA LYS A 113 1.98 -19.61 8.06
C LYS A 113 0.57 -19.85 8.59
N TRP A 114 -0.31 -18.84 8.51
CA TRP A 114 -1.69 -18.96 8.94
C TRP A 114 -2.50 -19.82 7.96
N LEU A 115 -2.35 -19.59 6.65
CA LEU A 115 -2.97 -20.39 5.60
C LEU A 115 -2.54 -21.86 5.66
N ASP A 116 -1.24 -22.13 5.84
CA ASP A 116 -0.72 -23.51 5.97
C ASP A 116 -1.26 -24.24 7.21
N ARG A 117 -1.67 -23.53 8.26
CA ARG A 117 -2.30 -24.17 9.43
C ARG A 117 -3.79 -24.44 9.24
N GLU A 118 -4.46 -23.65 8.42
CA GLU A 118 -5.89 -23.82 8.13
C GLU A 118 -6.13 -24.97 7.16
N THR A 119 -5.22 -25.20 6.21
CA THR A 119 -5.27 -26.31 5.25
C THR A 119 -4.93 -27.68 5.87
N LEU A 120 -4.34 -27.71 7.06
CA LEU A 120 -4.00 -28.93 7.81
C LEU A 120 -5.08 -29.35 8.83
N LYS A 121 -6.23 -28.68 8.86
CA LYS A 121 -7.42 -29.07 9.64
C LYS A 121 -8.51 -29.60 8.73
#